data_AF-A0A7Y2NUW5-F1
#
_entry.id   AF-A0A7Y2NUW5-F1
#
_cell.length_a   1.000
_cell.length_b   1.000
_cell.length_c   1.000
_cell.angle_alpha   90.00
_cell.angle_beta   90.00
_cell.angle_gamma   90.00
#
_symmetry.space_group_name_H-M   'P 1'
#
loop_
_entity.id
_entity.type
_entity.pdbx_description
1 polymer ?
#
loop_
_entity_poly.entity_id
_entity_poly.type
_entity_poly.pdbx_seq_one_letter_code
_entity_poly.pdbx_strand_id
1 'polypeptide(L)'
;MAELIFTILGCGSSGGVPRLGGNWGDCDPTNPRNRRTRCSLLVERVSEHGTTRVLIDTPPDMRHQLLDAGVGELDAVLFTHGHADHMHGIDDLRMIVFNKKERLQVWADGPTQ
;
A
#
# COMPACT_ATOMS: atom_id res chain seq x y z
N MET A 1 4.24 1.52 26.51
CA MET A 1 5.28 1.57 25.45
C MET A 1 4.60 1.38 24.11
N ALA A 2 5.02 2.08 23.07
CA ALA A 2 4.41 1.93 21.73
C ALA A 2 5.17 0.86 20.93
N GLU A 3 4.44 0.02 20.21
CA GLU A 3 4.96 -0.99 19.29
C GLU A 3 4.90 -0.47 17.84
N LEU A 4 5.90 -0.80 17.03
CA LEU A 4 5.92 -0.50 15.60
C LEU A 4 5.76 -1.80 14.81
N ILE A 5 4.78 -1.84 13.93
CA ILE A 5 4.47 -2.97 13.06
C ILE A 5 4.67 -2.53 11.62
N PHE A 6 5.33 -3.39 10.84
CA PHE A 6 5.62 -3.15 9.42
C PHE A 6 5.05 -4.30 8.61
N THR A 7 4.10 -3.99 7.73
CA THR A 7 3.44 -4.97 6.86
C THR A 7 3.81 -4.69 5.42
N ILE A 8 4.56 -5.61 4.81
CA ILE A 8 4.85 -5.58 3.37
C ILE A 8 3.55 -5.93 2.64
N LEU A 9 2.88 -4.90 2.11
CA LEU A 9 1.64 -5.05 1.33
C LEU A 9 1.91 -5.58 -0.07
N GLY A 10 3.05 -5.21 -0.64
CA GLY A 10 3.53 -5.74 -1.92
C GLY A 10 5.04 -5.64 -2.04
N CYS A 11 5.62 -6.60 -2.77
CA CYS A 11 7.06 -6.75 -2.99
C CYS A 11 7.39 -7.06 -4.47
N GLY A 12 6.46 -6.78 -5.37
CA GLY A 12 6.62 -6.97 -6.81
C GLY A 12 7.25 -5.75 -7.49
N SER A 13 7.77 -5.99 -8.69
CA SER A 13 8.12 -4.91 -9.63
C SER A 13 6.86 -4.18 -10.12
N SER A 14 7.06 -3.12 -10.92
CA SER A 14 5.96 -2.39 -11.57
C SER A 14 4.97 -3.28 -12.34
N GLY A 15 5.47 -4.37 -12.92
CA GLY A 15 4.65 -5.34 -13.67
C GLY A 15 3.98 -6.43 -12.82
N GLY A 16 4.23 -6.46 -11.51
CA GLY A 16 3.78 -7.55 -10.61
C GLY A 16 4.39 -8.91 -10.94
N VAL A 17 3.96 -9.95 -10.22
CA VAL A 17 4.22 -11.36 -10.55
C VAL A 17 2.94 -12.18 -10.36
N PRO A 18 2.47 -12.91 -11.39
CA PRO A 18 3.00 -12.91 -12.77
C PRO A 18 2.72 -11.59 -13.50
N ARG A 19 3.49 -11.30 -14.54
CA ARG A 19 3.13 -10.23 -15.49
C ARG A 19 1.87 -10.61 -16.27
N LEU A 20 1.23 -9.62 -16.91
CA LEU A 20 0.12 -9.84 -17.83
C LEU A 20 0.46 -10.94 -18.86
N GLY A 21 -0.51 -11.79 -19.17
CA GLY A 21 -0.30 -13.00 -19.98
C GLY A 21 0.20 -14.22 -19.19
N GLY A 22 0.21 -14.17 -17.85
CA GLY A 22 0.60 -15.30 -17.01
C GLY A 22 2.10 -15.60 -17.03
N ASN A 23 2.93 -14.59 -17.32
CA ASN A 23 4.37 -14.76 -17.40
C ASN A 23 5.00 -14.65 -15.99
N TRP A 24 5.36 -15.80 -15.43
CA TRP A 24 5.99 -15.94 -14.12
C TRP A 24 7.51 -15.73 -14.14
N GLY A 25 8.15 -15.69 -15.33
CA GLY A 25 9.61 -15.81 -15.43
C GLY A 25 10.08 -17.11 -14.77
N ASP A 26 11.11 -17.00 -13.94
CA ASP A 26 11.68 -18.15 -13.20
C ASP A 26 10.98 -18.42 -11.86
N CYS A 27 9.90 -17.68 -11.53
CA CYS A 27 9.16 -17.92 -10.30
C CYS A 27 8.28 -19.18 -10.40
N ASP A 28 8.36 -20.04 -9.38
CA ASP A 28 7.46 -21.18 -9.22
C ASP A 28 6.01 -20.70 -9.01
N PRO A 29 5.06 -21.01 -9.93
CA PRO A 29 3.67 -20.57 -9.84
C PRO A 29 2.87 -21.27 -8.73
N THR A 30 3.38 -22.38 -8.19
CA THR A 30 2.72 -23.14 -7.13
C THR A 30 3.05 -22.62 -5.74
N ASN A 31 4.15 -21.86 -5.59
CA ASN A 31 4.50 -21.19 -4.35
C ASN A 31 3.69 -19.89 -4.22
N PRO A 32 2.75 -19.78 -3.26
CA PRO A 32 1.89 -18.61 -3.14
C PRO A 32 2.67 -17.31 -2.86
N ARG A 33 3.87 -17.39 -2.26
CA ARG A 33 4.73 -16.22 -2.00
C ARG A 33 5.31 -15.59 -3.27
N ASN A 34 5.26 -16.31 -4.40
CA ASN A 34 5.72 -15.78 -5.68
C ASN A 34 4.66 -14.94 -6.39
N ARG A 35 3.41 -14.92 -5.92
CA ARG A 35 2.43 -13.94 -6.37
C ARG A 35 2.72 -12.61 -5.68
N ARG A 36 3.05 -11.58 -6.46
CA ARG A 36 3.50 -10.29 -5.93
C ARG A 36 2.70 -9.15 -6.53
N THR A 37 2.01 -8.42 -5.66
CA THR A 37 1.44 -7.09 -5.93
C THR A 37 2.55 -6.04 -5.97
N ARG A 38 2.28 -4.85 -6.53
CA ARG A 38 3.25 -3.75 -6.62
C ARG A 38 3.62 -3.23 -5.24
N CYS A 39 4.83 -2.69 -5.16
CA CYS A 39 5.45 -2.32 -3.89
C CYS A 39 4.60 -1.32 -3.09
N SER A 40 4.38 -1.63 -1.81
CA SER A 40 3.78 -0.74 -0.81
C SER A 40 4.06 -1.28 0.59
N LEU A 41 4.13 -0.38 1.57
CA LEU A 41 4.37 -0.69 2.98
C LEU A 41 3.30 -0.03 3.85
N LEU A 42 2.70 -0.80 4.75
CA LEU A 42 1.91 -0.25 5.85
C LEU A 42 2.78 -0.18 7.10
N VAL A 43 2.82 0.99 7.72
CA VAL A 43 3.48 1.22 9.01
C VAL A 43 2.42 1.54 10.04
N GLU A 44 2.40 0.77 11.13
CA GLU A 44 1.49 0.99 12.24
C GLU A 44 2.28 1.27 13.52
N ARG A 45 1.84 2.26 14.28
CA ARG A 45 2.30 2.51 15.65
C ARG A 45 1.15 2.23 16.60
N VAL A 46 1.25 1.15 17.37
CA VAL A 46 0.22 0.73 18.33
C VAL A 46 0.64 1.20 19.72
N SER A 47 -0.24 1.94 20.39
CA SER A 47 -0.03 2.44 21.75
C SER A 47 -1.30 2.35 22.59
N GLU A 48 -1.21 2.68 23.87
CA GLU A 48 -2.38 2.77 24.76
C GLU A 48 -3.40 3.85 24.32
N HIS A 49 -2.99 4.79 23.46
CA HIS A 49 -3.85 5.84 22.91
C HIS A 49 -4.46 5.47 21.55
N GLY A 50 -4.25 4.25 21.06
CA GLY A 50 -4.73 3.76 19.78
C GLY A 50 -3.62 3.48 18.77
N THR A 51 -4.02 3.26 17.52
CA THR A 51 -3.15 2.89 16.41
C THR A 51 -3.04 4.04 15.42
N THR A 52 -1.82 4.48 15.12
CA THR A 52 -1.54 5.36 13.99
C THR A 52 -1.16 4.51 12.77
N ARG A 53 -1.75 4.77 11.60
CA ARG A 53 -1.50 4.04 10.35
C ARG A 53 -1.01 4.95 9.25
N VAL A 54 0.16 4.65 8.70
CA VAL A 54 0.75 5.35 7.57
C VAL A 54 0.95 4.37 6.43
N LEU A 55 0.39 4.69 5.26
CA LEU A 55 0.62 3.95 4.03
C LEU A 55 1.75 4.60 3.23
N ILE A 56 2.70 3.80 2.77
CA ILE A 56 3.73 4.22 1.83
C ILE A 56 3.33 3.73 0.43
N ASP A 57 3.11 4.69 -0.47
CA ASP A 57 2.62 4.54 -1.83
C ASP A 57 1.19 3.96 -1.94
N THR A 58 0.45 4.39 -2.98
CA THR A 58 -0.88 3.89 -3.33
C THR A 58 -0.82 3.18 -4.69
N PRO A 59 -0.29 1.94 -4.76
CA PRO A 59 -0.31 1.18 -6.00
C PRO A 59 -1.77 0.89 -6.41
N PRO A 60 -2.05 0.58 -7.68
CA PRO A 60 -3.34 0.02 -8.11
C PRO A 60 -3.82 -1.23 -7.39
N ASP A 61 -2.93 -1.93 -6.70
CA ASP A 61 -3.30 -3.06 -5.84
C ASP A 61 -3.80 -2.60 -4.45
N MET A 62 -3.72 -1.30 -4.11
CA MET A 62 -3.93 -0.74 -2.76
C MET A 62 -5.24 -1.23 -2.14
N ARG A 63 -6.34 -1.22 -2.88
CA ARG A 63 -7.63 -1.71 -2.37
C ARG A 63 -7.53 -3.16 -1.89
N HIS A 64 -6.96 -4.06 -2.69
CA HIS A 64 -6.80 -5.46 -2.28
C HIS A 64 -5.79 -5.61 -1.14
N GLN A 65 -4.68 -4.88 -1.21
CA GLN A 65 -3.66 -4.87 -0.16
C GLN A 65 -4.21 -4.45 1.20
N LEU A 66 -5.01 -3.38 1.27
CA LEU A 66 -5.61 -2.91 2.51
C LEU A 66 -6.73 -3.84 3.01
N LEU A 67 -7.51 -4.43 2.10
CA LEU A 67 -8.53 -5.43 2.46
C LEU A 67 -7.90 -6.68 3.06
N ASP A 68 -6.83 -7.20 2.45
CA ASP A 68 -6.09 -8.37 2.93
C ASP A 68 -5.43 -8.09 4.31
N ALA A 69 -5.01 -6.84 4.54
CA ALA A 69 -4.48 -6.38 5.82
C ALA A 69 -5.58 -6.05 6.86
N GLY A 70 -6.86 -6.06 6.49
CA GLY A 70 -7.97 -5.68 7.38
C GLY A 70 -8.00 -4.20 7.76
N VAL A 71 -7.48 -3.31 6.89
CA VAL A 71 -7.34 -1.87 7.15
C VAL A 71 -8.38 -1.08 6.35
N GLY A 72 -9.21 -0.31 7.07
CA GLY A 72 -10.22 0.58 6.49
C GLY A 72 -9.97 2.08 6.71
N GLU A 73 -8.96 2.43 7.50
CA GLU A 73 -8.66 3.81 7.91
C GLU A 73 -7.15 4.05 7.88
N LEU A 74 -6.73 5.26 7.49
CA LEU A 74 -5.35 5.71 7.49
C LEU A 74 -5.24 7.09 8.14
N ASP A 75 -4.09 7.38 8.73
CA ASP A 75 -3.76 8.72 9.24
C ASP A 75 -2.99 9.55 8.22
N ALA A 76 -2.13 8.90 7.44
CA ALA A 76 -1.39 9.56 6.39
C ALA A 76 -1.02 8.62 5.25
N VAL A 77 -0.72 9.21 4.10
CA VAL A 77 -0.06 8.57 2.97
C VAL A 77 1.26 9.29 2.70
N LEU A 78 2.32 8.53 2.46
CA LEU A 78 3.61 9.02 2.01
C LEU A 78 3.89 8.46 0.61
N PHE A 79 4.14 9.33 -0.36
CA PHE A 79 4.59 8.94 -1.69
C PHE A 79 6.10 8.98 -1.81
N THR A 80 6.67 7.94 -2.43
CA THR A 80 8.10 7.87 -2.72
C THR A 80 8.44 8.61 -4.01
N HIS A 81 7.68 8.41 -5.08
CA HIS A 81 7.86 9.09 -6.38
C HIS A 81 6.66 8.92 -7.33
N GLY A 82 6.68 9.69 -8.42
CA GLY A 82 5.62 9.87 -9.41
C GLY A 82 5.27 8.71 -10.37
N HIS A 83 5.67 7.46 -10.11
CA HIS A 83 5.42 6.37 -11.06
C HIS A 83 4.09 5.65 -10.85
N ALA A 84 3.56 5.09 -11.95
CA ALA A 84 2.25 4.46 -12.01
C ALA A 84 2.06 3.30 -11.02
N ASP A 85 3.12 2.53 -10.77
CA ASP A 85 3.13 1.45 -9.80
C ASP A 85 3.06 1.90 -8.35
N HIS A 86 3.30 3.18 -8.07
CA HIS A 86 3.27 3.77 -6.73
C HIS A 86 2.06 4.71 -6.51
N MET A 87 1.42 5.22 -7.57
CA MET A 87 0.39 6.26 -7.42
C MET A 87 -1.01 5.91 -7.95
N HIS A 88 -1.13 4.98 -8.91
CA HIS A 88 -2.40 4.85 -9.64
C HIS A 88 -3.55 4.18 -8.85
N GLY A 89 -3.38 3.87 -7.57
CA GLY A 89 -4.46 3.49 -6.65
C GLY A 89 -5.08 4.67 -5.89
N ILE A 90 -4.62 5.90 -6.15
CA ILE A 90 -4.97 7.08 -5.34
C ILE A 90 -6.48 7.36 -5.21
N ASP A 91 -7.31 7.00 -6.20
CA ASP A 91 -8.77 7.23 -6.11
C ASP A 91 -9.43 6.40 -4.99
N ASP A 92 -8.87 5.25 -4.62
CA ASP A 92 -9.39 4.43 -3.51
C ASP A 92 -9.21 5.11 -2.14
N LEU A 93 -8.35 6.13 -2.02
CA LEU A 93 -8.25 6.96 -0.80
C LEU A 93 -9.55 7.71 -0.50
N ARG A 94 -10.43 7.87 -1.49
CA ARG A 94 -11.79 8.36 -1.29
C ARG A 94 -12.50 7.59 -0.18
N MET A 95 -12.43 6.26 -0.19
CA MET A 95 -13.12 5.44 0.81
C MET A 95 -12.51 5.61 2.21
N ILE A 96 -11.21 5.82 2.30
CA ILE A 96 -10.53 6.14 3.56
C ILE A 96 -11.06 7.46 4.15
N VAL A 97 -11.21 8.48 3.31
CA VAL A 97 -11.78 9.78 3.72
C VAL A 97 -13.25 9.64 4.13
N PHE A 98 -14.05 8.83 3.43
CA PHE A 98 -15.44 8.57 3.82
C PHE A 98 -15.55 7.87 5.17
N ASN A 99 -14.67 6.90 5.46
CA ASN A 99 -14.65 6.18 6.73
C ASN A 99 -14.24 7.10 7.89
N LYS A 100 -13.16 7.87 7.71
CA LYS A 100 -12.60 8.74 8.75
C LYS A 100 -13.36 10.07 8.93
N LYS A 101 -14.07 10.52 7.89
CA LYS A 101 -14.73 11.85 7.82
C LYS A 101 -13.77 13.02 8.05
N GLU A 102 -12.52 12.85 7.65
CA GLU A 102 -11.45 13.82 7.80
C GLU A 102 -10.61 13.86 6.52
N ARG A 103 -10.06 15.03 6.17
CA ARG A 103 -9.10 15.14 5.07
C ARG A 103 -7.84 14.35 5.42
N LEU A 104 -7.53 13.36 4.59
CA LEU A 104 -6.31 12.55 4.74
C LEU A 104 -5.06 13.39 4.49
N GLN A 105 -4.06 13.23 5.36
CA GLN A 105 -2.76 13.88 5.20
C GLN A 105 -1.94 13.13 4.14
N VAL A 106 -1.43 13.84 3.15
CA VAL A 106 -0.65 13.28 2.04
C VAL A 106 0.69 14.00 1.98
N TRP A 107 1.77 13.23 1.95
CA TRP A 107 3.15 13.71 1.92
C TRP A 107 3.83 13.24 0.64
N ALA A 108 4.45 14.17 -0.07
CA ALA A 108 5.17 13.92 -1.31
C ALA A 108 6.24 15.01 -1.51
N ASP A 109 7.31 14.71 -2.25
CA ASP A 109 8.28 15.73 -2.66
C ASP A 109 7.72 16.65 -3.76
N GLY A 110 8.46 17.69 -4.14
CA GLY A 110 8.02 18.65 -5.16
C GLY A 110 7.71 18.00 -6.52
N PRO A 111 8.59 17.16 -7.09
CA PRO A 111 8.34 16.45 -8.35
C PRO A 111 7.11 15.53 -8.37
N THR A 112 6.68 15.00 -7.22
CA THR A 112 5.56 14.05 -7.12
C THR A 112 4.20 14.73 -6.89
N GLN A 113 4.19 16.00 -6.44
CA GLN A 113 2.98 16.81 -6.26
C GLN A 113 2.44 17.35 -7.59
#